data_AF-S6EXJ6-F1
#
_entry.id   AF-S6EXJ6-F1
#
_cell.length_a   1.000
_cell.length_b   1.000
_cell.length_c   1.000
_cell.angle_alpha   90.00
_cell.angle_beta   90.00
_cell.angle_gamma   90.00
#
_symmetry.space_group_name_H-M   'P 1'
#
loop_
_entity.id
_entity.type
_entity.pdbx_description
1 polymer ?
#
loop_
_entity_poly.entity_id
_entity_poly.type
_entity_poly.pdbx_seq_one_letter_code
_entity_poly.pdbx_strand_id
1 'polypeptide(L)'
;MDNKRISEIVDEEMIKQDANRYRDMRKILTIPKSIADEIDCVVNPIGQIVLKSGILSDFTVEAISWIYKNNENGYIAIAYANPLTRDLVKVVEG
;
A
#
# COMPACT_ATOMS: atom_id res chain seq x y z
N MET A 1 -37.42 26.22 -7.63
CA MET A 1 -36.30 25.29 -7.38
C MET A 1 -35.30 26.03 -6.54
N ASP A 2 -35.01 25.52 -5.34
CA ASP A 2 -34.19 26.23 -4.36
C ASP A 2 -32.73 26.21 -4.78
N ASN A 3 -32.19 27.37 -5.16
CA ASN A 3 -30.77 27.55 -5.52
C ASN A 3 -29.81 27.01 -4.45
N LYS A 4 -30.25 26.96 -3.18
CA LYS A 4 -29.49 26.37 -2.07
C LYS A 4 -29.23 24.88 -2.25
N ARG A 5 -30.23 24.15 -2.75
CA ARG A 5 -30.15 22.70 -3.00
C ARG A 5 -29.22 22.38 -4.16
N ILE A 6 -29.14 23.28 -5.15
CA ILE A 6 -28.21 23.17 -6.28
C ILE A 6 -26.77 23.45 -5.84
N SER A 7 -26.56 24.44 -4.96
CA SER A 7 -25.22 24.76 -4.43
C SER A 7 -24.62 23.62 -3.62
N GLU A 8 -25.40 22.99 -2.73
CA GLU A 8 -24.94 21.85 -1.92
C GLU A 8 -24.55 20.64 -2.79
N ILE A 9 -25.29 20.39 -3.86
CA ILE A 9 -24.97 19.31 -4.82
C ILE A 9 -23.65 19.60 -5.55
N VAL A 10 -23.43 20.85 -5.95
CA VAL A 10 -22.18 21.27 -6.64
C VAL A 10 -20.98 21.15 -5.70
N ASP A 11 -21.11 21.56 -4.44
CA ASP A 11 -20.02 21.46 -3.46
C ASP A 11 -19.66 19.99 -3.15
N GLU A 12 -20.64 19.10 -3.01
CA GLU A 12 -20.40 17.66 -2.85
C GLU A 12 -19.72 17.03 -4.08
N GLU A 13 -20.12 17.40 -5.28
CA GLU A 13 -19.52 16.95 -6.54
C GLU A 13 -18.06 17.40 -6.65
N MET A 14 -17.76 18.64 -6.28
CA MET A 14 -16.40 19.20 -6.28
C MET A 14 -15.48 18.45 -5.30
N ILE A 15 -15.98 18.13 -4.10
CA ILE A 15 -15.24 17.33 -3.10
C ILE A 15 -14.96 15.90 -3.63
N LYS A 16 -15.95 15.27 -4.28
CA LYS A 16 -15.80 13.93 -4.87
C LYS A 16 -14.79 13.94 -6.04
N GLN A 17 -14.82 14.97 -6.89
CA GLN A 17 -13.87 15.13 -7.99
C GLN A 17 -12.44 15.31 -7.49
N ASP A 18 -12.21 16.13 -6.47
CA ASP A 18 -10.89 16.30 -5.88
C ASP A 18 -10.39 14.98 -5.26
N ALA A 19 -11.22 14.27 -4.51
CA ALA A 19 -10.86 12.97 -3.94
C ALA A 19 -10.47 11.93 -5.02
N ASN A 20 -11.19 11.93 -6.16
CA ASN A 20 -10.88 11.06 -7.29
C ASN A 20 -9.59 11.50 -8.02
N ARG A 21 -9.36 12.81 -8.18
CA ARG A 21 -8.13 13.35 -8.77
C ARG A 21 -6.89 13.00 -7.95
N TYR A 22 -7.00 13.06 -6.63
CA TYR A 22 -5.94 12.57 -5.71
C TYR A 22 -5.79 11.05 -5.71
N ARG A 23 -6.81 10.28 -6.09
CA ARG A 23 -6.71 8.83 -6.27
C ARG A 23 -5.94 8.48 -7.54
N ASP A 24 -6.24 9.13 -8.66
CA ASP A 24 -5.62 8.87 -9.96
C ASP A 24 -4.15 9.32 -10.04
N MET A 25 -3.75 10.31 -9.23
CA MET A 25 -2.35 10.75 -9.14
C MET A 25 -1.49 9.86 -8.23
N ARG A 26 -2.05 8.94 -7.45
CA ARG A 26 -1.24 8.00 -6.68
C ARG A 26 -0.63 7.00 -7.65
N LYS A 27 0.70 6.98 -7.74
CA LYS A 27 1.40 5.79 -8.25
C LYS A 27 0.97 4.63 -7.37
N ILE A 28 0.14 3.75 -7.91
CA ILE A 28 -0.21 2.49 -7.29
C ILE A 28 1.11 1.72 -7.13
N LEU A 29 1.53 1.50 -5.89
CA LEU A 29 2.71 0.69 -5.59
C LEU A 29 2.41 -0.76 -5.96
N THR A 30 3.33 -1.47 -6.59
CA THR A 30 3.10 -2.87 -6.98
C THR A 30 3.96 -3.81 -6.15
N ILE A 31 3.32 -4.85 -5.61
CA ILE A 31 4.01 -5.93 -4.89
C ILE A 31 3.75 -7.27 -5.62
N PRO A 32 4.78 -8.11 -5.82
CA PRO A 32 4.57 -9.45 -6.35
C PRO A 32 3.72 -10.29 -5.39
N LYS A 33 2.85 -11.13 -5.94
CA LYS A 33 1.96 -12.00 -5.18
C LYS A 33 2.71 -12.97 -4.28
N SER A 34 3.80 -13.55 -4.77
CA SER A 34 4.69 -14.39 -3.96
C SER A 34 5.14 -13.70 -2.67
N ILE A 35 5.55 -12.42 -2.76
CA ILE A 35 5.96 -11.62 -1.60
C ILE A 35 4.79 -11.25 -0.71
N ALA A 36 3.63 -10.90 -1.29
CA ALA A 36 2.42 -10.57 -0.55
C ALA A 36 1.94 -11.76 0.31
N ASP A 37 1.92 -12.96 -0.27
CA ASP A 37 1.51 -14.20 0.40
C ASP A 37 2.45 -14.53 1.57
N GLU A 38 3.77 -14.34 1.41
CA GLU A 38 4.74 -14.48 2.51
C GLU A 38 4.46 -13.47 3.64
N ILE A 39 4.24 -12.19 3.31
CA ILE A 39 3.95 -11.16 4.32
C ILE A 39 2.67 -11.49 5.10
N ASP A 40 1.63 -12.00 4.45
CA ASP A 40 0.37 -12.38 5.09
C ASP A 40 0.52 -13.60 6.03
N CYS A 41 1.57 -14.43 5.85
CA CYS A 41 1.85 -15.59 6.70
C CYS A 41 2.74 -15.28 7.91
N VAL A 42 3.38 -14.11 7.94
CA VAL A 42 4.32 -13.72 9.00
C VAL A 42 3.60 -13.03 10.17
N VAL A 43 3.99 -13.38 11.40
CA VAL A 43 3.53 -12.68 12.60
C VAL A 43 4.32 -11.37 12.76
N ASN A 44 3.62 -10.24 12.78
CA ASN A 44 4.20 -8.90 12.87
C ASN A 44 5.25 -8.57 11.76
N PRO A 45 4.85 -8.60 10.49
CA PRO A 45 5.77 -8.41 9.35
C PRO A 45 6.43 -7.03 9.35
N ILE A 46 5.72 -5.97 9.75
CA ILE A 46 6.28 -4.61 9.83
C ILE A 46 7.47 -4.56 10.78
N GLY A 47 7.35 -5.16 11.97
CA GLY A 47 8.43 -5.22 12.95
C GLY A 47 9.67 -5.91 12.39
N GLN A 48 9.49 -7.01 11.66
CA GLN A 48 10.60 -7.74 11.04
C GLN A 48 11.28 -6.94 9.91
N ILE A 49 10.50 -6.31 9.03
CA ILE A 49 11.04 -5.54 7.88
C ILE A 49 11.84 -4.31 8.35
N VAL A 50 11.37 -3.62 9.40
CA VAL A 50 12.00 -2.40 9.93
C VAL A 50 13.28 -2.72 10.72
N LEU A 51 13.36 -3.89 11.37
CA LEU A 51 14.52 -4.30 12.14
C LEU A 51 15.62 -4.85 11.22
N LYS A 52 16.61 -4.01 10.88
CA LYS A 52 17.85 -4.42 10.16
C LYS A 52 18.62 -5.59 10.79
N SER A 53 18.34 -5.92 12.06
CA SER A 53 19.04 -6.91 12.87
C SER A 53 18.17 -8.09 13.31
N GLY A 54 16.90 -8.15 12.90
CA GLY A 54 16.01 -9.26 13.24
C GLY A 54 16.34 -10.50 12.42
N ILE A 55 16.23 -11.67 13.03
CA ILE A 55 16.19 -12.92 12.27
C ILE A 55 14.97 -12.82 11.36
N LEU A 56 15.16 -12.52 10.07
CA LEU A 56 14.12 -12.60 9.05
C LEU A 56 13.82 -14.08 8.73
N SER A 57 13.79 -14.95 9.74
CA SER A 57 13.67 -16.42 9.58
C SER A 57 12.37 -16.82 8.89
N ASP A 58 11.37 -15.95 9.00
CA ASP A 58 10.02 -16.26 8.57
C ASP A 58 9.80 -15.87 7.10
N PHE A 59 10.76 -15.18 6.48
CA PHE A 59 10.79 -14.87 5.06
C PHE A 59 11.77 -15.77 4.32
N THR A 60 11.44 -16.10 3.07
CA THR A 60 12.38 -16.78 2.18
C THR A 60 13.58 -15.88 1.85
N VAL A 61 14.69 -16.49 1.45
CA VAL A 61 15.87 -15.75 0.95
C VAL A 61 15.50 -14.87 -0.25
N GLU A 62 14.55 -15.33 -1.07
CA GLU A 62 14.04 -14.61 -2.23
C GLU A 62 13.24 -13.37 -1.81
N ALA A 63 12.37 -13.50 -0.82
CA ALA A 63 11.62 -12.37 -0.27
C ALA A 63 12.54 -11.35 0.42
N ILE A 64 13.49 -11.82 1.23
CA ILE A 64 14.51 -10.95 1.83
C ILE A 64 15.28 -10.21 0.73
N SER A 65 15.77 -10.94 -0.28
CA SER A 65 16.50 -10.34 -1.40
C SER A 65 15.64 -9.30 -2.12
N TRP A 66 14.37 -9.58 -2.37
CA TRP A 66 13.45 -8.62 -3.00
C TRP A 66 13.22 -7.38 -2.14
N ILE A 67 12.90 -7.54 -0.85
CA ILE A 67 12.64 -6.46 0.11
C ILE A 67 13.84 -5.52 0.21
N TYR A 68 15.07 -6.06 0.18
CA TYR A 68 16.30 -5.27 0.33
C TYR A 68 17.03 -4.96 -0.98
N LYS A 69 16.54 -5.41 -2.14
CA LYS A 69 17.18 -5.17 -3.44
C LYS A 69 17.36 -3.69 -3.74
N ASN A 70 16.41 -2.87 -3.30
CA ASN A 70 16.48 -1.41 -3.25
C ASN A 70 15.64 -0.91 -2.06
N ASN A 71 15.87 0.33 -1.60
CA ASN A 71 15.14 0.87 -0.46
C ASN A 71 13.62 0.98 -0.72
N GLU A 72 13.20 1.13 -1.98
CA GLU A 72 11.78 1.29 -2.35
C GLU A 72 10.97 0.01 -2.07
N ASN A 73 11.51 -1.17 -2.35
CA ASN A 73 10.83 -2.45 -2.12
C ASN A 73 10.52 -2.67 -0.64
N GLY A 74 11.44 -2.29 0.26
CA GLY A 74 11.21 -2.32 1.70
C GLY A 74 10.05 -1.41 2.12
N TYR A 75 9.96 -0.20 1.55
CA TYR A 75 8.82 0.70 1.80
C TYR A 75 7.51 0.16 1.23
N ILE A 76 7.54 -0.48 0.07
CA ILE A 76 6.36 -1.12 -0.53
C ILE A 76 5.87 -2.28 0.34
N ALA A 77 6.79 -3.12 0.86
CA ALA A 77 6.46 -4.21 1.78
C ALA A 77 5.86 -3.69 3.09
N ILE A 78 6.43 -2.63 3.67
CA ILE A 78 5.87 -1.96 4.86
C ILE A 78 4.48 -1.39 4.57
N ALA A 79 4.30 -0.74 3.41
CA ALA A 79 3.02 -0.18 3.01
C ALA A 79 1.94 -1.27 2.84
N TYR A 80 2.30 -2.44 2.31
CA TYR A 80 1.40 -3.59 2.19
C TYR A 80 1.04 -4.17 3.55
N ALA A 81 2.03 -4.35 4.42
CA ALA A 81 1.88 -4.92 5.75
C ALA A 81 1.07 -4.03 6.71
N ASN A 82 0.99 -2.72 6.45
CA ASN A 82 0.24 -1.77 7.27
C ASN A 82 -1.22 -1.64 6.78
N PRO A 83 -2.22 -1.97 7.61
CA PRO A 83 -3.64 -1.88 7.24
C PRO A 83 -4.09 -0.50 6.77
N LEU A 84 -3.44 0.57 7.22
CA LEU A 84 -3.78 1.95 6.86
C LEU A 84 -3.27 2.36 5.46
N THR A 85 -2.37 1.58 4.87
CA THR A 85 -1.74 1.88 3.58
C THR A 85 -1.83 0.72 2.59
N ARG A 86 -2.39 -0.43 2.99
CA ARG A 86 -2.51 -1.64 2.16
C ARG A 86 -3.28 -1.38 0.87
N ASP A 87 -4.27 -0.48 0.90
CA ASP A 87 -5.08 -0.07 -0.25
C ASP A 87 -4.29 0.74 -1.31
N LEU A 88 -3.10 1.24 -0.94
CA LEU A 88 -2.18 1.94 -1.85
C LEU A 88 -1.30 0.97 -2.66
N VAL A 89 -1.31 -0.31 -2.30
CA VAL A 89 -0.49 -1.35 -2.90
C VAL A 89 -1.37 -2.31 -3.71
N LYS A 90 -1.04 -2.49 -4.99
CA LYS A 90 -1.62 -3.49 -5.86
C LYS A 90 -0.77 -4.74 -5.87
N VAL A 91 -1.40 -5.87 -5.56
CA VAL A 91 -0.80 -7.19 -5.75
C VAL A 91 -0.88 -7.57 -7.22
N VAL A 92 0.25 -8.01 -7.79
CA VAL A 92 0.36 -8.47 -9.19
C VAL A 92 0.98 -9.85 -9.23
N GLU A 93 0.66 -10.64 -10.25
CA GLU A 93 1.31 -11.94 -10.47
C GLU A 93 2.83 -11.73 -10.67
N GLY A 94 3.64 -12.49 -9.94
CA GLY A 94 5.09 -12.34 -9.89
C GLY A 94 5.72 -13.01 -8.68
#